data_AF-A0AAU8ZQH5-F1
#
_entry.id   AF-A0AAU8ZQH5-F1
#
_cell.length_a   1.000
_cell.length_b   1.000
_cell.length_c   1.000
_cell.angle_alpha   90.00
_cell.angle_beta   90.00
_cell.angle_gamma   90.00
#
_symmetry.space_group_name_H-M   'P 1'
#
loop_
_entity.id
_entity.type
_entity.pdbx_description
1 polymer ?
#
loop_
_entity_poly.entity_id
_entity_poly.type
_entity_poly.pdbx_seq_one_letter_code
_entity_poly.pdbx_strand_id
1 'polypeptide(L)'
;MASEIEICNIALSRIGNSRSINSMTEASKEANQCSLHYEQCRDAVLSDFPWNFAVKRVALADTNNPPPEWKYAYRYPTDCMKAIAIIRPGEKYHRPDTAIHFQVGADEEGTGKLIYTDQPEAWLQYTARATDVNMYDALFKDALAWRLAAELARPLASNAGIGNEALQLYQMTIAGAAAHSLGESSEPVDYMDEFTAARLS
;
A
#
# COMPACT_ATOMS: atom_id res chain seq x y z
N MET A 1 -13.36 -16.71 -8.35
CA MET A 1 -13.06 -15.85 -7.19
C MET A 1 -11.64 -16.16 -6.81
N ALA A 2 -10.77 -15.14 -6.73
CA ALA A 2 -9.39 -15.35 -6.34
C ALA A 2 -9.34 -15.68 -4.84
N SER A 3 -8.66 -16.76 -4.46
CA SER A 3 -8.41 -17.14 -3.08
C SER A 3 -6.96 -16.85 -2.69
N GLU A 4 -6.70 -16.65 -1.39
CA GLU A 4 -5.34 -16.52 -0.85
C GLU A 4 -4.46 -17.71 -1.26
N ILE A 5 -5.09 -18.89 -1.33
CA ILE A 5 -4.51 -20.15 -1.77
C ILE A 5 -4.02 -20.09 -3.22
N GLU A 6 -4.79 -19.51 -4.13
CA GLU A 6 -4.36 -19.36 -5.53
C GLU A 6 -3.14 -18.45 -5.66
N ILE A 7 -3.08 -17.35 -4.90
CA ILE A 7 -1.92 -16.46 -4.88
C ILE A 7 -0.68 -17.20 -4.36
N CYS A 8 -0.84 -18.01 -3.31
CA CYS A 8 0.23 -18.85 -2.77
C CYS A 8 0.70 -19.90 -3.79
N ASN A 9 -0.23 -20.56 -4.48
CA ASN A 9 0.10 -21.54 -5.52
C ASN A 9 0.82 -20.91 -6.71
N ILE A 10 0.45 -19.69 -7.11
CA ILE A 10 1.18 -18.94 -8.14
C ILE A 10 2.61 -18.64 -7.67
N ALA A 11 2.79 -18.22 -6.41
CA ALA A 11 4.11 -17.96 -5.84
C ALA A 11 4.97 -19.23 -5.78
N LEU A 12 4.41 -20.36 -5.36
CA LEU A 12 5.08 -21.67 -5.34
C LEU A 12 5.48 -22.12 -6.76
N SER A 13 4.59 -21.93 -7.74
CA SER A 13 4.90 -22.24 -9.14
C SER A 13 6.04 -21.37 -9.68
N ARG A 14 6.14 -20.09 -9.28
CA ARG A 14 7.20 -19.17 -9.72
C ARG A 14 8.58 -19.57 -9.22
N ILE A 15 8.66 -20.20 -8.04
CA ILE A 15 9.93 -20.72 -7.51
C ILE A 15 10.27 -22.12 -8.05
N GLY A 16 9.46 -22.68 -8.95
CA GLY A 16 9.64 -24.00 -9.52
C GLY A 16 9.22 -25.15 -8.59
N ASN A 17 8.42 -24.87 -7.56
CA ASN A 17 7.88 -25.92 -6.70
C ASN A 17 6.67 -26.58 -7.39
N SER A 18 6.70 -27.90 -7.52
CA SER A 18 5.65 -28.70 -8.18
C SER A 18 4.48 -29.03 -7.26
N ARG A 19 4.58 -28.75 -5.96
CA ARG A 19 3.50 -28.97 -4.99
C ARG A 19 2.61 -27.74 -4.89
N SER A 20 1.31 -27.96 -5.09
CA SER A 20 0.27 -27.00 -4.75
C SER A 20 -0.31 -27.30 -3.36
N ILE A 21 -0.84 -26.27 -2.73
CA ILE A 21 -1.56 -26.36 -1.47
C ILE A 21 -3.07 -26.20 -1.73
N ASN A 22 -3.89 -26.92 -0.98
CA ASN A 22 -5.35 -26.80 -1.03
C ASN A 22 -5.93 -26.05 0.19
N SER A 23 -5.12 -25.86 1.24
CA SER A 23 -5.45 -25.06 2.42
C SER A 23 -4.18 -24.47 3.03
N MET A 24 -4.29 -23.28 3.62
CA MET A 24 -3.20 -22.69 4.42
C MET A 24 -2.97 -23.43 5.74
N THR A 25 -3.91 -24.25 6.20
CA THR A 25 -3.80 -25.04 7.44
C THR A 25 -3.36 -26.48 7.22
N GLU A 26 -2.97 -26.85 5.99
CA GLU A 26 -2.51 -28.20 5.70
C GLU A 26 -1.15 -28.47 6.37
N ALA A 27 -0.91 -29.70 6.80
CA ALA A 27 0.34 -30.13 7.41
C ALA A 27 1.49 -30.31 6.39
N SER A 28 1.64 -29.37 5.46
CA SER A 28 2.73 -29.33 4.47
C SER A 28 3.72 -28.22 4.82
N LYS A 29 4.97 -28.37 4.39
CA LYS A 29 6.00 -27.34 4.66
C LYS A 29 5.66 -26.06 3.90
N GLU A 30 5.13 -26.23 2.70
CA GLU A 30 4.72 -25.20 1.76
C GLU A 30 3.58 -24.36 2.35
N ALA A 31 2.52 -25.00 2.87
CA ALA A 31 1.40 -24.28 3.50
C ALA A 31 1.85 -23.48 4.72
N ASN A 32 2.69 -24.06 5.58
CA ASN A 32 3.23 -23.38 6.76
C ASN A 32 4.06 -22.13 6.38
N GLN A 33 4.93 -22.23 5.37
CA GLN A 33 5.73 -21.09 4.91
C GLN A 33 4.86 -20.01 4.25
N CYS A 34 3.88 -20.42 3.42
CA CYS A 34 2.92 -19.49 2.83
C CYS A 34 2.14 -18.75 3.92
N SER A 35 1.54 -19.45 4.88
CA SER A 35 0.78 -18.83 5.98
C SER A 35 1.64 -17.90 6.84
N LEU A 36 2.92 -18.24 7.05
CA LEU A 36 3.84 -17.40 7.83
C LEU A 36 4.16 -16.08 7.13
N HIS A 37 4.39 -16.11 5.83
CA HIS A 37 4.86 -14.95 5.08
C HIS A 37 3.74 -14.15 4.39
N TYR A 38 2.55 -14.73 4.20
CA TYR A 38 1.47 -14.12 3.43
C TYR A 38 1.07 -12.74 3.95
N GLU A 39 0.75 -12.63 5.25
CA GLU A 39 0.31 -11.37 5.84
C GLU A 39 1.37 -10.28 5.77
N GLN A 40 2.62 -10.64 6.06
CA GLN A 40 3.75 -9.71 6.00
C GLN A 40 3.99 -9.23 4.56
N CYS A 41 3.92 -10.13 3.57
CA CYS A 41 4.07 -9.77 2.17
C CYS A 41 2.91 -8.88 1.69
N ARG A 42 1.66 -9.19 2.07
CA ARG A 42 0.50 -8.36 1.75
C ARG A 42 0.66 -6.95 2.30
N ASP A 43 1.00 -6.83 3.58
CA ASP A 43 1.15 -5.54 4.25
C ASP A 43 2.33 -4.73 3.65
N ALA A 44 3.41 -5.40 3.23
CA ALA A 44 4.51 -4.76 2.52
C ALA A 44 4.10 -4.24 1.13
N VAL A 45 3.41 -5.05 0.32
CA VAL A 45 2.95 -4.66 -1.03
C VAL A 45 1.94 -3.52 -0.98
N LEU A 46 1.06 -3.51 0.03
CA LEU A 46 0.14 -2.39 0.29
C LEU A 46 0.89 -1.12 0.72
N SER A 47 2.05 -1.25 1.35
CA SER A 47 2.88 -0.11 1.79
C SER A 47 3.78 0.42 0.67
N ASP A 48 4.16 -0.42 -0.30
CA ASP A 48 5.04 -0.02 -1.40
C ASP A 48 4.32 0.90 -2.40
N PHE A 49 3.05 0.64 -2.71
CA PHE A 49 2.29 1.40 -3.71
C PHE A 49 0.87 1.78 -3.22
N PRO A 50 0.38 3.01 -3.51
CA PRO A 50 -1.00 3.40 -3.21
C PRO A 50 -1.99 2.78 -4.20
N TRP A 51 -2.43 1.55 -3.93
CA TRP A 51 -3.40 0.84 -4.77
C TRP A 51 -4.80 1.47 -4.70
N ASN A 52 -5.38 1.81 -5.86
CA ASN A 52 -6.69 2.47 -5.99
C ASN A 52 -7.79 1.83 -5.11
N PHE A 53 -7.87 0.49 -5.07
CA PHE A 53 -8.88 -0.23 -4.28
C PHE A 53 -8.68 -0.14 -2.75
N ALA A 54 -7.46 0.14 -2.31
CA ALA A 54 -7.06 0.22 -0.90
C ALA A 54 -6.97 1.67 -0.40
N VAL A 55 -7.02 2.66 -1.28
CA VAL A 55 -6.98 4.08 -0.91
C VAL A 55 -8.30 4.47 -0.24
N LYS A 56 -8.21 4.99 0.99
CA LYS A 56 -9.34 5.51 1.77
C LYS A 56 -9.09 6.94 2.22
N ARG A 57 -10.18 7.59 2.62
CA ARG A 57 -10.17 8.93 3.23
C ARG A 57 -10.88 8.89 4.57
N VAL A 58 -10.27 9.46 5.60
CA VAL A 58 -10.86 9.54 6.94
C VAL A 58 -10.61 10.90 7.56
N ALA A 59 -11.60 11.43 8.27
CA ALA A 59 -11.42 12.60 9.11
C ALA A 59 -10.56 12.22 10.32
N LEU A 60 -9.47 12.94 10.54
CA LEU A 60 -8.55 12.64 11.62
C LEU A 60 -9.08 13.16 12.97
N ALA A 61 -8.89 12.36 14.03
CA ALA A 61 -9.24 12.76 15.39
C ALA A 61 -8.05 13.48 16.04
N ASP A 62 -8.26 14.73 16.45
CA ASP A 62 -7.26 15.54 17.15
C ASP A 62 -7.00 14.98 18.55
N THR A 63 -5.72 14.93 18.92
CA THR A 63 -5.26 14.53 20.26
C THR A 63 -5.08 15.71 21.19
N ASN A 64 -5.11 16.94 20.66
CA ASN A 64 -4.95 18.19 21.39
C ASN A 64 -3.64 18.27 22.22
N ASN A 65 -2.64 17.47 21.84
CA ASN A 65 -1.30 17.44 22.44
C ASN A 65 -0.21 17.51 21.36
N PRO A 66 -0.11 18.62 20.60
CA PRO A 66 0.89 18.74 19.57
C PRO A 66 2.28 19.05 20.15
N PRO A 67 3.37 18.54 19.54
CA PRO A 67 4.72 19.00 19.83
C PRO A 67 4.85 20.50 19.51
N PRO A 68 5.80 21.22 20.13
CA PRO A 68 5.91 22.68 20.01
C PRO A 68 6.16 23.20 18.59
N GLU A 69 6.61 22.33 17.68
CA GLU A 69 6.91 22.66 16.29
C GLU A 69 5.67 22.63 15.38
N TRP A 70 4.58 22.00 15.81
CA TRP A 70 3.38 21.76 15.01
C TRP A 70 2.12 22.31 15.70
N LYS A 71 1.12 22.72 14.92
CA LYS A 71 -0.13 23.25 15.51
C LYS A 71 -1.12 22.17 15.95
N TYR A 72 -1.15 21.02 15.28
CA TYR A 72 -2.10 19.94 15.53
C TYR A 72 -1.42 18.56 15.53
N ALA A 73 -1.95 17.66 16.34
CA ALA A 73 -1.53 16.27 16.41
C ALA A 73 -2.73 15.35 16.32
N TYR A 74 -2.72 14.46 15.34
CA TYR A 74 -3.83 13.59 15.02
C TYR A 74 -3.50 12.12 15.26
N ARG A 75 -4.50 11.33 15.63
CA ARG A 75 -4.35 9.87 15.77
C ARG A 75 -4.14 9.21 14.41
N TYR A 76 -3.12 8.36 14.32
CA TYR A 76 -2.90 7.53 13.14
C TYR A 76 -3.91 6.37 13.10
N PRO A 77 -4.68 6.18 12.00
CA PRO A 77 -5.65 5.08 11.92
C PRO A 77 -4.99 3.70 12.04
N THR A 78 -5.63 2.76 12.73
CA THR A 78 -5.07 1.42 12.98
C THR A 78 -4.99 0.54 11.73
N ASP A 79 -5.84 0.80 10.73
CA ASP A 79 -5.84 0.13 9.43
C ASP A 79 -4.94 0.83 8.41
N CYS A 80 -4.27 1.94 8.77
CA CYS A 80 -3.43 2.68 7.84
C CYS A 80 -2.07 2.01 7.63
N MET A 81 -1.77 1.63 6.39
CA MET A 81 -0.46 1.12 5.97
C MET A 81 0.50 2.26 5.66
N LYS A 82 0.02 3.23 4.88
CA LYS A 82 0.82 4.35 4.40
C LYS A 82 -0.05 5.58 4.26
N ALA A 83 0.37 6.67 4.93
CA ALA A 83 -0.21 7.98 4.74
C ALA A 83 0.24 8.53 3.38
N ILE A 84 -0.71 9.02 2.57
CA ILE A 84 -0.45 9.55 1.22
C ILE A 84 -0.43 11.07 1.27
N ALA A 85 -1.52 11.68 1.75
CA ALA A 85 -1.68 13.13 1.78
C ALA A 85 -2.71 13.57 2.83
N ILE A 86 -2.58 14.81 3.30
CA ILE A 86 -3.63 15.49 4.05
C ILE A 86 -4.44 16.37 3.08
N ILE A 87 -5.76 16.29 3.18
CA ILE A 87 -6.74 17.03 2.39
C ILE A 87 -7.50 17.98 3.33
N ARG A 88 -7.81 19.19 2.84
CA ARG A 88 -8.63 20.15 3.59
C ARG A 88 -10.10 19.75 3.58
N PRO A 89 -10.86 20.09 4.64
CA PRO A 89 -12.31 19.95 4.62
C PRO A 89 -12.94 20.59 3.37
N GLY A 90 -13.76 19.84 2.65
CA GLY A 90 -14.46 20.31 1.44
C GLY A 90 -13.66 20.23 0.14
N GLU A 91 -12.36 19.92 0.19
CA GLU A 91 -11.58 19.66 -1.03
C GLU A 91 -11.73 18.22 -1.51
N LYS A 92 -11.85 18.06 -2.84
CA LYS A 92 -12.01 16.74 -3.47
C LYS A 92 -10.68 16.08 -3.79
N TYR A 93 -9.61 16.85 -3.96
CA TYR A 93 -8.32 16.37 -4.46
C TYR A 93 -7.18 17.02 -3.68
N HIS A 94 -6.09 16.28 -3.51
CA HIS A 94 -4.82 16.86 -3.10
C HIS A 94 -4.27 17.70 -4.25
N ARG A 95 -3.95 18.96 -3.96
CA ARG A 95 -3.36 19.90 -4.92
C ARG A 95 -1.86 20.00 -4.65
N PRO A 96 -0.99 19.69 -5.63
CA PRO A 96 0.46 19.73 -5.42
C PRO A 96 0.97 21.14 -5.09
N ASP A 97 0.32 22.19 -5.59
CA ASP A 97 0.62 23.60 -5.28
C ASP A 97 0.35 23.99 -3.83
N THR A 98 -0.64 23.35 -3.19
CA THR A 98 -1.12 23.66 -1.84
C THR A 98 -0.98 22.46 -0.91
N ALA A 99 -0.04 21.57 -1.24
CA ALA A 99 0.27 20.35 -0.52
C ALA A 99 0.53 20.65 0.95
N ILE A 100 -0.20 19.95 1.80
CA ILE A 100 -0.12 20.11 3.24
C ILE A 100 1.02 19.26 3.75
N HIS A 101 1.98 19.91 4.40
CA HIS A 101 3.04 19.20 5.09
C HIS A 101 2.47 18.48 6.31
N PHE A 102 2.82 17.21 6.42
CA PHE A 102 2.53 16.41 7.59
C PHE A 102 3.75 15.54 7.92
N GLN A 103 3.91 15.23 9.20
CA GLN A 103 4.95 14.35 9.69
C GLN A 103 4.31 13.22 10.48
N VAL A 104 4.71 11.98 10.20
CA VAL A 104 4.32 10.84 11.03
C VAL A 104 5.36 10.71 12.14
N GLY A 105 4.93 10.82 13.39
CA GLY A 105 5.79 10.67 14.56
C GLY A 105 5.22 9.64 15.54
N ALA A 106 5.94 9.45 16.65
CA ALA A 106 5.46 8.67 17.78
C ALA A 106 4.84 9.59 18.83
N ASP A 107 3.88 9.06 19.59
CA ASP A 107 3.37 9.67 20.82
C ASP A 107 4.48 9.80 21.89
N GLU A 108 4.30 10.63 22.92
CA GLU A 108 5.26 10.79 24.02
C GLU A 108 5.57 9.47 24.74
N GLU A 109 4.60 8.54 24.80
CA GLU A 109 4.80 7.19 25.35
C GLU A 109 5.49 6.22 24.38
N GLY A 110 5.70 6.61 23.11
CA GLY A 110 6.33 5.77 22.08
C GLY A 110 5.50 4.55 21.64
N THR A 111 4.28 4.42 22.14
CA THR A 111 3.37 3.27 21.91
C THR A 111 2.41 3.50 20.74
N GLY A 112 2.14 4.76 20.38
CA GLY A 112 1.24 5.14 19.29
C GLY A 112 1.93 5.91 18.17
N LYS A 113 1.42 5.78 16.94
CA LYS A 113 1.78 6.67 15.83
C LYS A 113 0.83 7.87 15.83
N LEU A 114 1.38 9.06 15.63
CA LEU A 114 0.65 10.30 15.47
C LEU A 114 0.99 10.96 14.12
N ILE A 115 0.08 11.80 13.64
CA ILE A 115 0.28 12.64 12.47
C ILE A 115 0.31 14.09 12.93
N TYR A 116 1.43 14.74 12.75
CA TYR A 116 1.61 16.16 13.04
C TYR A 116 1.40 16.97 11.77
N THR A 117 0.59 18.03 11.85
CA THR A 117 0.34 18.94 10.74
C THR A 117 -0.15 20.29 11.24
N ASP A 118 -0.04 21.32 10.41
CA ASP A 118 -0.54 22.66 10.72
C ASP A 118 -1.98 22.91 10.29
N GLN A 119 -2.63 21.90 9.71
CA GLN A 119 -3.99 22.02 9.20
C GLN A 119 -5.04 21.63 10.24
N PRO A 120 -6.04 22.50 10.49
CA PRO A 120 -7.19 22.15 11.30
C PRO A 120 -8.12 21.19 10.53
N GLU A 121 -8.85 20.35 11.27
CA GLU A 121 -9.86 19.42 10.73
C GLU A 121 -9.33 18.57 9.56
N ALA A 122 -8.10 18.08 9.68
CA ALA A 122 -7.40 17.39 8.62
C ALA A 122 -8.09 16.09 8.18
N TRP A 123 -8.23 15.88 6.87
CA TRP A 123 -8.63 14.60 6.29
C TRP A 123 -7.42 13.85 5.78
N LEU A 124 -7.22 12.61 6.20
CA LEU A 124 -6.13 11.77 5.73
C LEU A 124 -6.58 10.94 4.54
N GLN A 125 -5.84 11.06 3.43
CA GLN A 125 -5.82 10.06 2.37
C GLN A 125 -4.70 9.06 2.65
N TYR A 126 -5.03 7.78 2.69
CA TYR A 126 -4.09 6.72 3.04
C TYR A 126 -4.40 5.39 2.36
N THR A 127 -3.41 4.51 2.27
CA THR A 127 -3.61 3.11 1.88
C THR A 127 -4.02 2.30 3.11
N ALA A 128 -5.21 1.71 3.07
CA ALA A 128 -5.76 0.89 4.14
C ALA A 128 -5.33 -0.59 4.02
N ARG A 129 -5.33 -1.30 5.16
CA ARG A 129 -5.19 -2.76 5.21
C ARG A 129 -6.40 -3.41 4.55
N ALA A 130 -6.26 -3.83 3.30
CA ALA A 130 -7.27 -4.62 2.61
C ALA A 130 -7.03 -6.11 2.86
N THR A 131 -7.96 -6.77 3.56
CA THR A 131 -7.91 -8.23 3.81
C THR A 131 -8.80 -9.03 2.86
N ASP A 132 -9.73 -8.38 2.16
CA ASP A 132 -10.63 -9.06 1.24
C ASP A 132 -9.97 -9.27 -0.14
N VAL A 133 -9.75 -10.54 -0.50
CA VAL A 133 -9.07 -10.93 -1.75
C VAL A 133 -9.88 -10.60 -3.01
N ASN A 134 -11.20 -10.41 -2.88
CA ASN A 134 -12.04 -10.02 -4.01
C ASN A 134 -11.82 -8.56 -4.40
N MET A 135 -11.36 -7.72 -3.46
CA MET A 135 -11.01 -6.33 -3.74
C MET A 135 -9.65 -6.19 -4.44
N TYR A 136 -8.82 -7.24 -4.41
CA TYR A 136 -7.49 -7.18 -4.99
C TYR A 136 -7.55 -7.13 -6.51
N ASP A 137 -6.95 -6.09 -7.06
CA ASP A 137 -6.71 -5.95 -8.49
C ASP A 137 -5.73 -7.03 -8.99
N ALA A 138 -5.79 -7.35 -10.29
CA ALA A 138 -4.92 -8.32 -10.95
C ALA A 138 -3.44 -7.97 -10.78
N LEU A 139 -3.08 -6.69 -10.90
CA LEU A 139 -1.70 -6.22 -10.69
C LEU A 139 -1.23 -6.42 -9.24
N PHE A 140 -2.11 -6.17 -8.27
CA PHE A 140 -1.78 -6.42 -6.85
C PHE A 140 -1.55 -7.90 -6.58
N LYS A 141 -2.41 -8.78 -7.13
CA LYS A 141 -2.26 -10.23 -7.01
C LYS A 141 -0.93 -10.70 -7.60
N ASP A 142 -0.56 -10.15 -8.76
CA ASP A 142 0.71 -10.47 -9.42
C ASP A 142 1.92 -10.02 -8.59
N ALA A 143 1.89 -8.78 -8.10
CA ALA A 143 2.94 -8.21 -7.25
C ALA A 143 3.08 -8.99 -5.94
N LEU A 144 1.96 -9.32 -5.28
CA LEU A 144 1.95 -10.12 -4.06
C LEU A 144 2.52 -11.52 -4.29
N ALA A 145 2.17 -12.17 -5.40
CA ALA A 145 2.73 -13.48 -5.72
C ALA A 145 4.25 -13.42 -5.99
N TRP A 146 4.78 -12.35 -6.60
CA TRP A 146 6.24 -12.17 -6.78
C TRP A 146 6.94 -11.91 -5.46
N ARG A 147 6.37 -11.05 -4.60
CA ARG A 147 6.93 -10.77 -3.28
C ARG A 147 6.96 -12.02 -2.40
N LEU A 148 5.87 -12.79 -2.43
CA LEU A 148 5.78 -14.05 -1.69
C LEU A 148 6.76 -15.08 -2.25
N ALA A 149 6.89 -15.21 -3.57
CA ALA A 149 7.86 -16.10 -4.21
C ALA A 149 9.30 -15.79 -3.75
N ALA A 150 9.66 -14.51 -3.61
CA ALA A 150 10.97 -14.10 -3.13
C ALA A 150 11.25 -14.58 -1.69
N GLU A 151 10.29 -14.46 -0.77
CA GLU A 151 10.48 -14.93 0.60
C GLU A 151 10.46 -16.46 0.70
N LEU A 152 9.59 -17.12 -0.07
CA LEU A 152 9.50 -18.58 -0.13
C LEU A 152 10.72 -19.22 -0.81
N ALA A 153 11.45 -18.49 -1.64
CA ALA A 153 12.62 -19.03 -2.33
C ALA A 153 13.74 -19.44 -1.35
N ARG A 154 13.91 -18.73 -0.23
CA ARG A 154 14.91 -19.10 0.78
C ARG A 154 14.68 -20.48 1.41
N PRO A 155 13.48 -20.81 1.93
CA PRO A 155 13.21 -22.11 2.54
C PRO A 155 12.86 -23.23 1.55
N LEU A 156 12.35 -22.92 0.35
CA LEU A 156 11.74 -23.91 -0.54
C LEU A 156 12.36 -24.01 -1.93
N ALA A 157 13.11 -23.01 -2.42
CA ALA A 157 13.68 -23.09 -3.76
C ALA A 157 14.96 -23.94 -3.78
N SER A 158 15.16 -24.62 -4.90
CA SER A 158 16.38 -25.40 -5.16
C SER A 158 17.62 -24.51 -5.39
N ASN A 159 17.44 -23.21 -5.69
CA ASN A 159 18.53 -22.27 -5.97
C ASN A 159 18.23 -20.89 -5.37
N ALA A 160 19.23 -20.31 -4.69
CA ALA A 160 19.17 -18.98 -4.11
C ALA A 160 18.95 -17.86 -5.15
N GLY A 161 19.34 -18.07 -6.42
CA GLY A 161 19.17 -17.08 -7.50
C GLY A 161 17.71 -16.72 -7.79
N ILE A 162 16.79 -17.67 -7.61
CA ILE A 162 15.35 -17.50 -7.90
C ILE A 162 14.73 -16.43 -7.00
N GLY A 163 15.16 -16.32 -5.74
CA GLY A 163 14.67 -15.29 -4.83
C GLY A 163 15.03 -13.88 -5.28
N ASN A 164 16.24 -13.69 -5.80
CA ASN A 164 16.68 -12.40 -6.33
C ASN A 164 15.94 -12.03 -7.62
N GLU A 165 15.74 -13.00 -8.52
CA GLU A 165 14.96 -12.80 -9.75
C GLU A 165 13.50 -12.42 -9.43
N ALA A 166 12.87 -13.11 -8.47
CA ALA A 166 11.51 -12.79 -8.03
C ALA A 166 11.41 -11.38 -7.44
N LEU A 167 12.42 -10.91 -6.69
CA LEU A 167 12.47 -9.53 -6.20
C LEU A 167 12.62 -8.50 -7.33
N GLN A 168 13.40 -8.81 -8.37
CA GLN A 168 13.54 -7.93 -9.53
C GLN A 168 12.22 -7.80 -10.29
N LEU A 169 11.54 -8.92 -10.56
CA LEU A 169 10.23 -8.92 -11.21
C LEU A 169 9.18 -8.21 -10.35
N TYR A 170 9.20 -8.39 -9.03
CA TYR A 170 8.35 -7.64 -8.12
C TYR A 170 8.51 -6.12 -8.28
N GLN A 171 9.75 -5.63 -8.28
CA GLN A 171 10.03 -4.21 -8.45
C GLN A 171 9.54 -3.68 -9.80
N MET A 172 9.67 -4.48 -10.88
CA MET A 172 9.14 -4.14 -12.19
C MET A 172 7.61 -4.09 -12.21
N THR A 173 6.92 -5.04 -11.57
CA THR A 173 5.45 -5.05 -11.46
C THR A 173 4.95 -3.80 -10.71
N ILE A 174 5.60 -3.43 -9.60
CA ILE A 174 5.26 -2.21 -8.84
C ILE A 174 5.50 -0.94 -9.68
N ALA A 175 6.62 -0.87 -10.42
CA ALA A 175 6.89 0.26 -11.30
C ALA A 175 5.84 0.38 -12.43
N GLY A 176 5.41 -0.75 -13.00
CA GLY A 176 4.33 -0.79 -13.99
C GLY A 176 2.96 -0.42 -13.42
N ALA A 177 2.68 -0.78 -12.17
CA ALA A 177 1.42 -0.46 -11.49
C ALA A 177 1.18 1.04 -11.37
N ALA A 178 2.24 1.85 -11.19
CA ALA A 178 2.14 3.30 -11.19
C ALA A 178 1.60 3.86 -12.53
N ALA A 179 2.05 3.32 -13.66
CA ALA A 179 1.58 3.74 -14.98
C ALA A 179 0.10 3.35 -15.22
N HIS A 180 -0.31 2.18 -14.73
CA HIS A 180 -1.70 1.72 -14.83
C HIS A 180 -2.66 2.53 -13.95
N SER A 181 -2.27 2.83 -12.70
CA SER A 181 -3.08 3.63 -11.78
C SER A 181 -3.38 5.03 -12.34
N LEU A 182 -2.39 5.68 -12.97
CA LEU A 182 -2.57 6.96 -13.66
C LEU A 182 -3.60 6.90 -14.81
N GLY A 183 -3.78 5.74 -15.44
CA GLY A 183 -4.76 5.55 -16.51
C GLY A 183 -6.20 5.33 -16.01
N GLU A 184 -6.37 4.81 -14.79
CA GLU A 184 -7.68 4.54 -14.19
C GLU A 184 -8.27 5.74 -13.45
N SER A 185 -7.41 6.66 -12.99
CA SER A 185 -7.82 7.91 -12.35
C SER A 185 -7.71 9.08 -13.33
N SER A 186 -8.84 9.69 -13.69
CA SER A 186 -8.81 11.01 -14.32
C SER A 186 -8.71 12.07 -13.23
N GLU A 187 -7.60 12.81 -13.19
CA GLU A 187 -7.61 14.12 -12.54
C GLU A 187 -8.55 15.03 -13.34
N PRO A 188 -9.49 15.75 -12.71
CA PRO A 188 -10.33 16.68 -13.44
C PRO A 188 -9.47 17.78 -14.05
N VAL A 189 -9.71 18.08 -15.33
CA VAL A 189 -9.03 19.09 -16.16
C VAL A 189 -9.26 20.54 -15.67
N ASP A 190 -9.89 20.73 -14.51
CA ASP A 190 -10.09 22.05 -13.90
C ASP A 190 -8.77 22.67 -13.40
N TYR A 191 -7.68 21.91 -13.42
CA TYR A 191 -6.31 22.41 -13.32
C TYR A 191 -5.84 22.92 -14.70
N MET A 192 -6.45 23.98 -15.20
CA MET A 192 -5.75 24.82 -16.16
C MET A 192 -4.92 25.81 -15.35
N ASP A 193 -3.62 25.55 -15.27
CA ASP A 193 -2.64 26.52 -14.78
C ASP A 193 -2.92 27.88 -15.46
N GLU A 194 -2.79 29.01 -14.75
CA GLU A 194 -3.09 30.35 -15.26
C GLU A 194 -2.31 30.62 -16.56
N PHE A 195 -1.11 30.02 -16.67
CA PHE A 195 -0.27 30.01 -17.87
C PHE A 195 -0.81 29.17 -19.04
N THR A 196 -1.56 28.10 -18.76
CA THR A 196 -2.22 27.27 -19.78
C THR A 196 -3.48 27.95 -20.30
N ALA A 197 -4.23 28.62 -19.41
CA ALA A 197 -5.38 29.45 -19.80
C ALA A 197 -4.96 30.64 -20.67
N ALA A 198 -3.88 31.35 -20.29
CA ALA A 198 -3.34 32.49 -21.04
C ALA A 198 -2.79 32.14 -22.44
N ARG A 199 -2.50 30.86 -22.71
CA ARG A 199 -2.00 30.39 -24.00
C ARG A 199 -3.14 29.95 -24.95
N LEU A 200 -4.35 29.81 -24.42
CA LEU A 200 -5.57 29.43 -25.16
C LEU A 200 -6.50 30.62 -25.43
N SER A 201 -6.21 31.80 -24.86
CA SER A 201 -6.85 33.10 -25.14
C SER A 201 -6.02 33.92 -26.12
#